data_AF-A0A2N2QBL1-F1
#
_entry.id   AF-A0A2N2QBL1-F1
#
_cell.length_a   1.000
_cell.length_b   1.000
_cell.length_c   1.000
_cell.angle_alpha   90.00
_cell.angle_beta   90.00
_cell.angle_gamma   90.00
#
_symmetry.space_group_name_H-M   'P 1'
#
loop_
_entity.id
_entity.type
_entity.pdbx_description
1 polymer ?
#
loop_
_entity_poly.entity_id
_entity_poly.type
_entity_poly.pdbx_seq_one_letter_code
_entity_poly.pdbx_strand_id
1 'polypeptide(L)'
;MITATKFLAANAHVDEAAIQPLPNSRKIYVQGSRAGIRVPMREVSQADTPTAFGGEKNPPIYVYDCSGPYSDPAAKIDIRNGLPALRAQWIAERGDVEELSGLTSEFGRIRAEDKALDELRFPGLHRKPLRAKAGKNVSQMHYARQGIITPEMEYVAIRENNNRRAYMESLKNTGPMGEKMAKLLGRQHPGQNFGASIPEEITPEFVRSEIARGRAIIPNNINHPESEPMIIGRNFLTKINANIGNSALGSSIQEEVEKMTWSIRWGGDTVMDLSTGKNIH
;
A
#
# COMPACT_ATOMS: atom_id res chain seq x y z
N MET A 1 31.21 -23.18 7.09
CA MET A 1 30.51 -22.86 5.82
C MET A 1 29.05 -23.23 6.00
N ILE A 2 28.18 -22.27 6.25
CA ILE A 2 26.73 -22.52 6.22
C ILE A 2 26.39 -22.61 4.75
N THR A 3 26.15 -23.82 4.25
CA THR A 3 25.57 -24.03 2.93
C THR A 3 24.22 -23.32 2.91
N ALA A 4 24.12 -22.21 2.16
CA ALA A 4 22.86 -21.55 1.92
C ALA A 4 21.90 -22.59 1.30
N THR A 5 20.85 -22.93 2.05
CA THR A 5 19.84 -23.89 1.64
C THR A 5 19.24 -23.43 0.32
N LYS A 6 19.18 -24.32 -0.69
CA LYS A 6 18.59 -23.99 -2.00
C LYS A 6 17.13 -23.57 -1.80
N PHE A 7 16.75 -22.39 -2.29
CA PHE A 7 15.35 -21.94 -2.28
C PHE A 7 14.51 -22.80 -3.22
N LEU A 8 13.32 -23.20 -2.77
CA LEU A 8 12.31 -23.90 -3.56
C LEU A 8 10.99 -23.16 -3.41
N ALA A 9 10.39 -22.73 -4.52
CA ALA A 9 9.13 -21.98 -4.52
C ALA A 9 7.99 -22.75 -3.81
N ALA A 10 8.01 -24.09 -3.86
CA ALA A 10 7.03 -24.94 -3.18
C ALA A 10 7.01 -24.77 -1.64
N ASN A 11 8.15 -24.39 -1.05
CA ASN A 11 8.35 -24.23 0.40
C ASN A 11 8.33 -22.76 0.84
N ALA A 12 8.04 -21.85 -0.09
CA ALA A 12 8.05 -20.41 0.17
C ALA A 12 6.94 -20.07 1.18
N HIS A 13 7.32 -19.39 2.26
CA HIS A 13 6.43 -18.93 3.32
C HIS A 13 6.81 -17.53 3.79
N VAL A 14 5.94 -16.87 4.55
CA VAL A 14 6.27 -15.62 5.23
C VAL A 14 6.66 -15.95 6.66
N ASP A 15 7.61 -15.20 7.22
CA ASP A 15 7.91 -15.26 8.64
C ASP A 15 6.62 -15.01 9.47
N GLU A 16 6.32 -15.92 10.39
CA GLU A 16 5.16 -15.83 11.27
C GLU A 16 5.15 -14.53 12.07
N ALA A 17 6.32 -14.02 12.48
CA ALA A 17 6.44 -12.76 13.21
C ALA A 17 6.01 -11.55 12.37
N ALA A 18 6.20 -11.61 11.04
CA ALA A 18 5.78 -10.56 10.12
C ALA A 18 4.26 -10.47 9.95
N ILE A 19 3.53 -11.57 10.21
CA ILE A 19 2.08 -11.66 10.04
C ILE A 19 1.28 -11.59 11.35
N GLN A 20 1.94 -11.56 12.51
CA GLN A 20 1.24 -11.36 13.78
C GLN A 20 0.57 -9.98 13.84
N PRO A 21 -0.64 -9.86 14.39
CA PRO A 21 -1.24 -8.55 14.66
C PRO A 21 -0.33 -7.66 15.51
N LEU A 22 -0.27 -6.37 15.20
CA LEU A 22 0.47 -5.41 16.02
C LEU A 22 -0.27 -5.21 17.37
N PRO A 23 0.44 -5.21 18.53
CA PRO A 23 -0.20 -5.13 19.85
C PRO A 23 -1.19 -3.98 19.97
N ASN A 24 -2.32 -4.23 20.65
CA ASN A 24 -3.39 -3.26 20.90
C ASN A 24 -3.94 -2.59 19.63
N SER A 25 -3.81 -3.24 18.47
CA SER A 25 -4.29 -2.67 17.22
C SER A 25 -4.85 -3.72 16.27
N ARG A 26 -5.73 -3.26 15.38
CA ARG A 26 -6.33 -4.11 14.34
C ARG A 26 -6.36 -3.38 13.00
N LYS A 27 -6.29 -4.16 11.92
CA LYS A 27 -6.56 -3.67 10.58
C LYS A 27 -8.04 -3.25 10.48
N ILE A 28 -8.28 -2.10 9.88
CA ILE A 28 -9.62 -1.68 9.47
C ILE A 28 -9.59 -1.25 8.00
N TYR A 29 -10.74 -1.21 7.36
CA TYR A 29 -10.88 -0.73 5.99
C TYR A 29 -11.95 0.36 5.92
N VAL A 30 -11.58 1.52 5.39
CA VAL A 30 -12.53 2.58 5.05
C VAL A 30 -12.99 2.36 3.61
N GLN A 31 -14.29 2.18 3.42
CA GLN A 31 -14.87 2.00 2.09
C GLN A 31 -14.95 3.35 1.36
N GLY A 32 -14.58 3.37 0.08
CA GLY A 32 -14.81 4.51 -0.80
C GLY A 32 -16.21 4.51 -1.43
N SER A 33 -16.34 5.24 -2.54
CA SER A 33 -17.57 5.39 -3.34
C SER A 33 -18.12 4.07 -3.89
N ARG A 34 -17.28 3.04 -3.97
CA ARG A 34 -17.63 1.70 -4.48
C ARG A 34 -17.04 0.60 -3.61
N ALA A 35 -17.69 -0.57 -3.60
CA ALA A 35 -17.32 -1.72 -2.78
C ALA A 35 -15.87 -2.21 -3.00
N GLY A 36 -15.34 -2.03 -4.22
CA GLY A 36 -13.96 -2.40 -4.55
C GLY A 36 -12.89 -1.51 -3.92
N ILE A 37 -13.22 -0.29 -3.48
CA ILE A 37 -12.29 0.64 -2.83
C ILE A 37 -12.37 0.42 -1.32
N ARG A 38 -11.43 -0.35 -0.79
CA ARG A 38 -11.27 -0.60 0.66
C ARG A 38 -9.88 -0.14 1.07
N VAL A 39 -9.83 0.98 1.79
CA VAL A 39 -8.57 1.66 2.12
C VAL A 39 -8.12 1.24 3.51
N PRO A 40 -6.98 0.55 3.65
CA PRO A 40 -6.51 0.01 4.90
C PRO A 40 -5.99 1.13 5.80
N MET A 41 -6.32 1.00 7.08
CA MET A 41 -5.76 1.77 8.17
C MET A 41 -5.57 0.83 9.36
N ARG A 42 -4.91 1.32 10.40
CA ARG A 42 -4.79 0.59 11.65
C ARG A 42 -5.47 1.36 12.77
N GLU A 43 -6.37 0.70 13.47
CA GLU A 43 -7.03 1.23 14.65
C GLU A 43 -6.27 0.76 15.89
N VAL A 44 -5.84 1.69 16.74
CA VAL A 44 -5.13 1.44 18.00
C VAL A 44 -6.07 1.70 19.17
N SER A 45 -6.31 0.66 19.97
CA SER A 45 -7.06 0.77 21.22
C SER A 45 -6.21 1.43 22.30
N GLN A 46 -6.84 2.28 23.10
CA GLN A 46 -6.21 2.93 24.25
C GLN A 46 -6.73 2.33 25.55
N ALA A 47 -5.89 2.28 26.58
CA ALA A 47 -6.34 1.95 27.94
C ALA A 47 -7.23 3.08 28.49
N ASP A 48 -8.12 2.75 29.42
CA ASP A 48 -8.96 3.75 30.09
C ASP A 48 -8.11 4.66 30.98
N THR A 49 -8.42 5.96 31.00
CA THR A 49 -7.78 6.94 31.89
C THR A 49 -8.29 6.71 33.31
N PRO A 50 -7.43 6.41 34.30
CA PRO A 50 -7.89 6.20 35.67
C PRO A 50 -8.53 7.47 36.24
N THR A 51 -9.74 7.34 36.79
CA THR A 51 -10.45 8.41 37.50
C THR A 51 -10.98 7.87 38.82
N ALA A 52 -11.31 8.77 39.76
CA ALA A 52 -11.88 8.38 41.07
C ALA A 52 -13.19 7.58 40.99
N PHE A 53 -13.84 7.53 39.81
CA PHE A 53 -15.15 6.90 39.58
C PHE A 53 -15.12 5.77 38.55
N GLY A 54 -14.00 5.07 38.38
CA GLY A 54 -13.94 3.83 37.59
C GLY A 54 -13.41 3.95 36.16
N GLY A 55 -12.74 5.06 35.83
CA GLY A 55 -12.00 5.25 34.58
C GLY A 55 -12.81 5.90 33.44
N GLU A 56 -12.14 6.73 32.64
CA GLU A 56 -12.70 7.36 31.44
C GLU A 56 -12.20 6.64 30.18
N LYS A 57 -13.12 6.19 29.33
CA LYS A 57 -12.77 5.47 28.11
C LYS A 57 -12.10 6.39 27.10
N ASN A 58 -10.94 5.97 26.62
CA ASN A 58 -10.24 6.67 25.56
C ASN A 58 -10.68 6.13 24.18
N PRO A 59 -11.05 7.00 23.24
CA PRO A 59 -11.44 6.57 21.89
C PRO A 59 -10.23 6.02 21.12
N PRO A 60 -10.43 5.11 20.14
CA PRO A 60 -9.32 4.54 19.41
C PRO A 60 -8.63 5.56 18.48
N ILE A 61 -7.35 5.35 18.18
CA ILE A 61 -6.58 6.19 17.27
C ILE A 61 -6.40 5.48 15.93
N TYR A 62 -6.69 6.18 14.83
CA TYR A 62 -6.45 5.68 13.49
C TYR A 62 -5.08 6.16 12.98
N VAL A 63 -4.28 5.22 12.47
CA VAL A 63 -2.97 5.50 11.88
C VAL A 63 -2.87 4.92 10.48
N TYR A 64 -2.03 5.57 9.68
CA TYR A 64 -1.66 5.08 8.35
C TYR A 64 -1.00 3.70 8.47
N ASP A 65 -1.30 2.81 7.53
CA ASP A 65 -0.82 1.43 7.59
C ASP A 65 -0.38 0.94 6.20
N CYS A 66 0.91 0.61 6.10
CA CYS A 66 1.57 0.14 4.89
C CYS A 66 1.73 -1.38 4.86
N SER A 67 1.38 -2.08 5.94
CA SER A 67 1.66 -3.51 6.11
C SER A 67 0.87 -4.45 5.17
N GLY A 68 -0.01 -3.89 4.33
CA GLY A 68 -0.83 -4.65 3.39
C GLY A 68 -1.70 -5.72 4.08
N PRO A 69 -2.04 -6.80 3.36
CA PRO A 69 -2.82 -7.92 3.90
C PRO A 69 -2.11 -8.69 5.02
N TYR A 70 -0.80 -8.53 5.20
CA TYR A 70 0.00 -9.34 6.14
C TYR A 70 -0.40 -9.13 7.61
N SER A 71 -0.96 -7.97 7.97
CA SER A 71 -1.46 -7.72 9.33
C SER A 71 -2.97 -7.88 9.46
N ASP A 72 -3.65 -8.37 8.41
CA ASP A 72 -5.09 -8.65 8.43
C ASP A 72 -5.32 -10.13 8.81
N PRO A 73 -5.88 -10.44 10.00
CA PRO A 73 -6.10 -11.82 10.43
C PRO A 73 -7.12 -12.56 9.56
N ALA A 74 -7.92 -11.87 8.75
CA ALA A 74 -8.84 -12.48 7.80
C ALA A 74 -8.17 -12.82 6.45
N ALA A 75 -6.97 -12.30 6.19
CA ALA A 75 -6.24 -12.57 4.96
C ALA A 75 -5.57 -13.95 5.01
N LYS A 76 -5.71 -14.72 3.94
CA LYS A 76 -4.96 -15.97 3.73
C LYS A 76 -3.71 -15.64 2.91
N ILE A 77 -2.56 -15.64 3.57
CA ILE A 77 -1.28 -15.33 2.93
C ILE A 77 -0.66 -16.62 2.40
N ASP A 78 -0.57 -16.74 1.08
CA ASP A 78 0.20 -17.77 0.40
C ASP A 78 1.05 -17.13 -0.69
N ILE A 79 2.34 -16.95 -0.41
CA ILE A 79 3.25 -16.26 -1.34
C ILE A 79 3.43 -17.02 -2.66
N ARG A 80 3.08 -18.31 -2.71
CA ARG A 80 3.11 -19.10 -3.94
C ARG A 80 2.03 -18.68 -4.92
N ASN A 81 0.95 -18.07 -4.43
CA ASN A 81 -0.16 -17.55 -5.21
C ASN A 81 -0.09 -16.03 -5.41
N GLY A 82 0.80 -15.35 -4.70
CA GLY A 82 0.88 -13.90 -4.66
C GLY A 82 -0.31 -13.25 -3.93
N LEU A 83 -0.28 -11.92 -3.85
CA LEU A 83 -1.36 -11.14 -3.25
C LEU A 83 -2.57 -11.02 -4.19
N PRO A 84 -3.78 -10.77 -3.65
CA PRO A 84 -4.95 -10.43 -4.45
C PRO A 84 -4.70 -9.21 -5.34
N ALA A 85 -5.10 -9.29 -6.61
CA ALA A 85 -4.95 -8.21 -7.58
C ALA A 85 -6.03 -7.14 -7.41
N LEU A 86 -5.96 -6.39 -6.31
CA LEU A 86 -6.91 -5.36 -5.87
C LEU A 86 -7.34 -4.41 -6.99
N ARG A 87 -6.41 -3.98 -7.83
CA ARG A 87 -6.63 -2.98 -8.88
C ARG A 87 -6.99 -3.57 -10.24
N ALA A 88 -7.02 -4.90 -10.41
CA ALA A 88 -7.21 -5.52 -11.72
C ALA A 88 -8.50 -5.06 -12.41
N GLN A 89 -9.61 -5.01 -11.67
CA GLN A 89 -10.90 -4.54 -12.20
C GLN A 89 -10.83 -3.06 -12.61
N TRP A 90 -10.17 -2.22 -11.81
CA TRP A 90 -10.05 -0.78 -12.07
C TRP A 90 -9.20 -0.46 -13.30
N ILE A 91 -8.25 -1.34 -13.61
CA ILE A 91 -7.41 -1.24 -14.81
C ILE A 91 -8.22 -1.71 -16.03
N ALA A 92 -8.92 -2.84 -15.93
CA ALA A 92 -9.70 -3.39 -17.02
C ALA A 92 -10.87 -2.48 -17.45
N GLU A 93 -11.61 -1.90 -16.49
CA GLU A 93 -12.81 -1.11 -16.76
C GLU A 93 -12.56 0.19 -17.55
N ARG A 94 -11.33 0.70 -17.57
CA ARG A 94 -10.97 1.90 -18.37
C ARG A 94 -10.91 1.62 -19.87
N GLY A 95 -10.75 0.35 -20.25
CA GLY A 95 -10.74 -0.06 -21.65
C GLY A 95 -9.55 0.47 -22.47
N ASP A 96 -8.47 0.92 -21.82
CA ASP A 96 -7.27 1.51 -22.45
C ASP A 96 -6.03 0.62 -22.41
N VAL A 97 -6.13 -0.57 -21.81
CA VAL A 97 -5.09 -1.61 -21.83
C VAL A 97 -5.49 -2.79 -22.71
N GLU A 98 -4.49 -3.50 -23.22
CA GLU A 98 -4.63 -4.80 -23.88
C GLU A 98 -3.64 -5.81 -23.30
N GLU A 99 -4.07 -7.07 -23.24
CA GLU A 99 -3.25 -8.19 -22.78
C GLU A 99 -2.30 -8.64 -23.89
N LEU A 100 -1.04 -8.86 -23.52
CA LEU A 100 -0.03 -9.40 -24.40
C LEU A 100 -0.08 -10.93 -24.40
N SER A 101 0.30 -11.55 -25.52
CA SER A 101 0.38 -13.01 -25.62
C SER A 101 1.42 -13.62 -24.67
N GLY A 102 2.43 -12.84 -24.25
CA GLY A 102 3.47 -13.24 -23.33
C GLY A 102 4.50 -12.14 -23.11
N LEU A 103 5.67 -12.51 -22.58
CA LEU A 103 6.79 -11.60 -22.31
C LEU A 103 7.38 -11.06 -23.63
N THR A 104 7.52 -9.74 -23.71
CA THR A 104 8.02 -9.05 -24.90
C THR A 104 9.51 -8.74 -24.86
N SER A 105 10.15 -8.76 -23.69
CA SER A 105 11.60 -8.61 -23.59
C SER A 105 12.32 -9.90 -23.96
N GLU A 106 13.45 -9.78 -24.66
CA GLU A 106 14.32 -10.93 -24.97
C GLU A 106 14.77 -11.63 -23.68
N PHE A 107 15.26 -10.84 -22.72
CA PHE A 107 15.69 -11.36 -21.41
C PHE A 107 14.59 -12.13 -20.69
N GLY A 108 13.35 -11.60 -20.67
CA GLY A 108 12.21 -12.27 -20.03
C GLY A 108 11.85 -13.59 -20.71
N ARG A 109 11.88 -13.64 -22.04
CA ARG A 109 11.65 -14.88 -22.80
C ARG A 109 12.72 -15.94 -22.52
N ILE A 110 14.01 -15.57 -22.59
CA ILE A 110 15.12 -16.47 -22.27
C ILE A 110 14.98 -17.03 -20.85
N ARG A 111 14.68 -16.16 -19.88
CA ARG A 111 14.47 -16.55 -18.48
C ARG A 111 13.24 -17.42 -18.28
N ALA A 112 12.18 -17.27 -19.07
CA ALA A 112 10.98 -18.10 -18.99
C ALA A 112 11.16 -19.49 -19.63
N GLU A 113 12.06 -19.62 -20.61
CA GLU A 113 12.38 -20.90 -21.26
C GLU A 113 13.44 -21.71 -20.50
N ASP A 114 14.21 -21.07 -19.62
CA ASP A 114 15.25 -21.72 -18.83
C ASP A 114 14.67 -22.68 -17.76
N LYS A 115 14.76 -23.98 -18.00
CA LYS A 115 14.27 -25.03 -17.09
C LYS A 115 15.00 -25.05 -15.74
N ALA A 116 16.23 -24.53 -15.65
CA ALA A 116 16.96 -24.47 -14.38
C ALA A 116 16.29 -23.54 -13.35
N LEU A 117 15.39 -22.68 -13.81
CA LEU A 117 14.64 -21.72 -12.97
C LEU A 117 13.25 -22.22 -12.58
N ASP A 118 12.80 -23.38 -13.08
CA ASP A 118 11.44 -23.90 -12.83
C ASP A 118 11.13 -24.01 -11.33
N GLU A 119 12.09 -24.46 -10.52
CA GLU A 119 11.94 -24.59 -9.07
C GLU A 119 11.88 -23.25 -8.32
N LEU A 120 12.29 -22.15 -8.96
CA LEU A 120 12.26 -20.79 -8.41
C LEU A 120 10.98 -20.04 -8.77
N ARG A 121 10.25 -20.48 -9.81
CA ARG A 121 9.05 -19.79 -10.29
C ARG A 121 7.87 -20.03 -9.37
N PHE A 122 7.19 -18.95 -9.02
CA PHE A 122 5.97 -19.03 -8.22
C PHE A 122 4.83 -19.63 -9.03
N PRO A 123 4.24 -20.76 -8.59
CA PRO A 123 3.32 -21.54 -9.41
C PRO A 123 1.96 -20.88 -9.61
N GLY A 124 1.53 -19.95 -8.75
CA GLY A 124 0.21 -19.31 -8.86
C GLY A 124 0.20 -18.02 -9.67
N LEU A 125 1.35 -17.54 -10.16
CA LEU A 125 1.44 -16.26 -10.89
C LEU A 125 1.40 -16.47 -12.41
N HIS A 126 0.19 -16.56 -12.96
CA HIS A 126 -0.05 -16.76 -14.40
C HIS A 126 -0.60 -15.52 -15.13
N ARG A 127 -0.41 -14.33 -14.57
CA ARG A 127 -0.92 -13.09 -15.16
C ARG A 127 -0.10 -12.73 -16.40
N LYS A 128 -0.79 -12.51 -17.52
CA LYS A 128 -0.15 -12.01 -18.72
C LYS A 128 0.12 -10.51 -18.61
N PRO A 129 1.24 -10.03 -19.17
CA PRO A 129 1.53 -8.61 -19.17
C PRO A 129 0.48 -7.79 -19.92
N LEU A 130 0.13 -6.63 -19.37
CA LEU A 130 -0.69 -5.61 -19.99
C LEU A 130 0.19 -4.53 -20.62
N ARG A 131 -0.28 -3.95 -21.72
CA ARG A 131 0.23 -2.68 -22.25
C ARG A 131 -0.92 -1.72 -22.56
N ALA A 132 -0.61 -0.43 -22.70
CA ALA A 132 -1.58 0.51 -23.23
C ALA A 132 -1.94 0.16 -24.68
N LYS A 133 -3.21 0.27 -25.05
CA LYS A 133 -3.66 0.18 -26.45
C LYS A 133 -3.03 1.29 -27.28
N ALA A 134 -2.91 1.06 -28.59
CA ALA A 134 -2.41 2.06 -29.52
C ALA A 134 -3.17 3.40 -29.36
N GLY A 135 -2.43 4.51 -29.23
CA GLY A 135 -2.99 5.85 -29.05
C GLY A 135 -3.58 6.14 -27.66
N LYS A 136 -3.46 5.23 -26.68
CA LYS A 136 -3.90 5.44 -25.30
C LYS A 136 -2.71 5.70 -24.37
N ASN A 137 -2.97 6.40 -23.27
CA ASN A 137 -2.00 6.64 -22.21
C ASN A 137 -2.63 6.27 -20.87
N VAL A 138 -1.94 5.41 -20.12
CA VAL A 138 -2.47 4.79 -18.89
C VAL A 138 -1.96 5.45 -17.60
N SER A 139 -1.19 6.53 -17.72
CA SER A 139 -0.59 7.20 -16.56
C SER A 139 -1.62 8.01 -15.77
N GLN A 140 -1.42 8.09 -14.45
CA GLN A 140 -2.26 8.91 -13.58
C GLN A 140 -2.20 10.40 -13.96
N MET A 141 -1.05 10.89 -14.44
CA MET A 141 -0.91 12.26 -14.95
C MET A 141 -1.74 12.53 -16.20
N HIS A 142 -1.88 11.55 -17.10
CA HIS A 142 -2.75 11.68 -18.27
C HIS A 142 -4.21 11.86 -17.88
N TYR A 143 -4.74 10.96 -17.04
CA TYR A 143 -6.12 11.06 -16.55
C TYR A 143 -6.35 12.38 -15.79
N ALA A 144 -5.41 12.75 -14.92
CA ALA A 144 -5.51 13.97 -14.14
C ALA A 144 -5.64 15.22 -15.02
N ARG A 145 -4.84 15.34 -16.09
CA ARG A 145 -4.89 16.46 -17.04
C ARG A 145 -6.15 16.49 -17.89
N GLN A 146 -6.82 15.36 -18.05
CA GLN A 146 -8.15 15.28 -18.68
C GLN A 146 -9.30 15.59 -17.73
N GLY A 147 -9.02 15.91 -16.46
CA GLY A 147 -10.07 16.15 -15.47
C GLY A 147 -10.68 14.88 -14.90
N ILE A 148 -10.08 13.70 -15.14
CA ILE A 148 -10.59 12.41 -14.70
C ILE A 148 -10.04 12.09 -13.30
N ILE A 149 -10.95 11.81 -12.36
CA ILE A 149 -10.62 11.25 -11.04
C ILE A 149 -10.68 9.72 -11.16
N THR A 150 -9.54 9.07 -10.94
CA THR A 150 -9.43 7.61 -11.01
C THR A 150 -9.74 6.97 -9.64
N PRO A 151 -10.09 5.67 -9.59
CA PRO A 151 -10.18 4.96 -8.32
C PRO A 151 -8.90 5.03 -7.48
N GLU A 152 -7.69 5.11 -8.08
CA GLU A 152 -6.48 5.32 -7.29
C GLU A 152 -6.42 6.71 -6.66
N MET A 153 -6.87 7.75 -7.35
CA MET A 153 -6.91 9.11 -6.80
C MET A 153 -7.88 9.22 -5.62
N GLU A 154 -9.03 8.55 -5.71
CA GLU A 154 -9.97 8.44 -4.59
C GLU A 154 -9.35 7.64 -3.43
N TYR A 155 -8.74 6.49 -3.73
CA TYR A 155 -8.11 5.63 -2.74
C TYR A 155 -7.08 6.39 -1.90
N VAL A 156 -6.16 7.12 -2.54
CA VAL A 156 -5.15 7.89 -1.82
C VAL A 156 -5.75 9.08 -1.08
N ALA A 157 -6.82 9.70 -1.58
CA ALA A 157 -7.50 10.77 -0.86
C ALA A 157 -8.07 10.28 0.48
N ILE A 158 -8.73 9.12 0.47
CA ILE A 158 -9.23 8.49 1.70
C ILE A 158 -8.05 8.13 2.62
N ARG A 159 -6.97 7.55 2.08
CA ARG A 159 -5.80 7.09 2.84
C ARG A 159 -5.10 8.23 3.57
N GLU A 160 -4.91 9.37 2.89
CA GLU A 160 -4.23 10.55 3.45
C GLU A 160 -5.03 11.25 4.57
N ASN A 161 -6.34 11.03 4.63
CA ASN A 161 -7.17 11.59 5.69
C ASN A 161 -7.14 10.77 7.00
N ASN A 162 -6.66 9.52 6.99
CA ASN A 162 -6.64 8.62 8.16
C ASN A 162 -7.97 8.58 8.94
N ASN A 163 -9.10 8.58 8.24
CA ASN A 163 -10.46 8.58 8.81
C ASN A 163 -10.76 9.74 9.80
N ARG A 164 -9.97 10.82 9.77
CA ARG A 164 -9.99 11.86 10.80
C ARG A 164 -11.35 12.54 10.97
N ARG A 165 -12.01 12.91 9.88
CA ARG A 165 -13.30 13.62 9.95
C ARG A 165 -14.40 12.76 10.57
N ALA A 166 -14.61 11.57 10.02
CA ALA A 166 -15.62 10.64 10.54
C ALA A 166 -15.35 10.29 12.01
N TYR A 167 -14.08 10.19 12.41
CA TYR A 167 -13.69 10.03 13.79
C TYR A 167 -14.04 11.24 14.67
N MET A 168 -13.73 12.47 14.23
CA MET A 168 -14.08 13.67 14.98
C MET A 168 -15.60 13.87 15.09
N GLU A 169 -16.37 13.51 14.05
CA GLU A 169 -17.83 13.53 14.08
C GLU A 169 -18.40 12.48 15.02
N SER A 170 -17.87 11.24 15.00
CA SER A 170 -18.33 10.18 15.90
C SER A 170 -18.12 10.56 17.37
N LEU A 171 -17.01 11.23 17.70
CA LEU A 171 -16.78 11.79 19.04
C LEU A 171 -17.81 12.84 19.41
N LYS A 172 -18.04 13.84 18.55
CA LYS A 172 -19.03 14.91 18.81
C LYS A 172 -20.44 14.36 19.06
N ASN A 173 -20.79 13.26 18.39
CA ASN A 173 -22.09 12.60 18.54
C ASN A 173 -22.29 11.86 19.88
N THR A 174 -21.25 11.75 20.72
CA THR A 174 -21.36 11.13 22.07
C THR A 174 -21.78 12.12 23.18
N GLY A 175 -22.09 13.37 22.82
CA GLY A 175 -22.56 14.41 23.74
C GLY A 175 -21.46 15.39 24.18
N PRO A 176 -21.70 16.19 25.25
CA PRO A 176 -20.82 17.30 25.62
C PRO A 176 -19.36 16.90 25.89
N MET A 177 -19.13 15.72 26.48
CA MET A 177 -17.78 15.22 26.73
C MET A 177 -17.06 14.84 25.43
N GLY A 178 -17.79 14.23 24.49
CA GLY A 178 -17.26 13.89 23.17
C GLY A 178 -16.89 15.11 22.33
N GLU A 179 -17.67 16.19 22.43
CA GLU A 179 -17.33 17.47 21.78
C GLU A 179 -16.04 18.07 22.35
N LYS A 180 -15.86 18.01 23.68
CA LYS A 180 -14.62 18.42 24.35
C LYS A 180 -13.43 17.56 23.89
N MET A 181 -13.61 16.25 23.78
CA MET A 181 -12.59 15.31 23.31
C MET A 181 -12.18 15.60 21.85
N ALA A 182 -13.15 15.83 20.96
CA ALA A 182 -12.89 16.17 19.57
C ALA A 182 -12.08 17.47 19.44
N LYS A 183 -12.38 18.50 20.26
CA LYS A 183 -11.60 19.74 20.32
C LYS A 183 -10.17 19.50 20.81
N LEU A 184 -9.98 18.64 21.81
CA LEU A 184 -8.66 18.30 22.35
C LEU A 184 -7.80 17.53 21.33
N LEU A 185 -8.35 16.47 20.73
CA LEU A 185 -7.65 15.62 19.77
C LEU A 185 -7.41 16.31 18.43
N GLY A 186 -8.26 17.25 18.04
CA GLY A 186 -8.07 18.08 16.85
C GLY A 186 -7.02 19.19 17.01
N ARG A 187 -6.48 19.39 18.22
CA ARG A 187 -5.47 20.43 18.47
C ARG A 187 -4.14 20.05 17.82
N GLN A 188 -3.82 20.71 16.73
CA GLN A 188 -2.55 20.57 16.03
C GLN A 188 -1.73 21.85 16.14
N HIS A 189 -0.42 21.73 16.39
CA HIS A 189 0.48 22.88 16.27
C HIS A 189 0.49 23.35 14.80
N PRO A 190 0.34 24.66 14.51
CA PRO A 190 0.23 25.15 13.14
C PRO A 190 1.46 24.80 12.28
N GLY A 191 2.62 24.70 12.93
CA GLY A 191 3.89 24.38 12.28
C GLY A 191 4.33 25.48 11.32
N GLN A 192 5.34 25.16 10.51
CA GLN A 192 5.78 26.00 9.39
C GLN A 192 5.93 25.09 8.17
N ASN A 193 5.16 25.37 7.12
CA ASN A 193 5.09 24.55 5.92
C ASN A 193 5.88 25.15 4.73
N PHE A 194 6.51 26.31 4.94
CA PHE A 194 7.34 27.05 3.96
C PHE A 194 6.61 27.32 2.64
N GLY A 195 5.31 27.64 2.69
CA GLY A 195 4.48 27.93 1.52
C GLY A 195 3.87 26.70 0.84
N ALA A 196 3.79 25.56 1.54
CA ALA A 196 3.01 24.41 1.07
C ALA A 196 1.50 24.71 1.10
N SER A 197 0.74 24.00 0.28
CA SER A 197 -0.72 24.13 0.15
C SER A 197 -1.40 22.87 0.69
N ILE A 198 -1.23 22.60 1.99
CA ILE A 198 -1.82 21.42 2.64
C ILE A 198 -3.24 21.78 3.09
N PRO A 199 -4.29 21.18 2.51
CA PRO A 199 -5.66 21.44 2.94
C PRO A 199 -5.96 20.74 4.27
N GLU A 200 -7.05 21.14 4.93
CA GLU A 200 -7.56 20.43 6.12
C GLU A 200 -8.05 19.01 5.77
N GLU A 201 -8.61 18.85 4.57
CA GLU A 201 -9.07 17.59 4.02
C GLU A 201 -8.49 17.35 2.63
N ILE A 202 -8.01 16.13 2.41
CA ILE A 202 -7.55 15.68 1.10
C ILE A 202 -8.75 15.13 0.33
N THR A 203 -9.17 15.82 -0.74
CA THR A 203 -10.25 15.35 -1.63
C THR A 203 -9.67 14.66 -2.87
N PRO A 204 -10.45 13.79 -3.55
CA PRO A 204 -10.02 13.18 -4.82
C PRO A 204 -9.71 14.24 -5.90
N GLU A 205 -10.43 15.36 -5.89
CA GLU A 205 -10.17 16.48 -6.80
C GLU A 205 -8.85 17.21 -6.47
N PHE A 206 -8.55 17.40 -5.18
CA PHE A 206 -7.25 17.96 -4.77
C PHE A 206 -6.10 17.07 -5.25
N VAL A 207 -6.20 15.75 -5.03
CA VAL A 207 -5.25 14.75 -5.52
C VAL A 207 -5.07 14.84 -7.04
N ARG A 208 -6.17 14.84 -7.80
CA ARG A 208 -6.14 14.99 -9.26
C ARG A 208 -5.42 16.29 -9.66
N SER A 209 -5.72 17.40 -9.01
CA SER A 209 -5.12 18.71 -9.32
C SER A 209 -3.59 18.73 -9.08
N GLU A 210 -3.12 18.09 -8.00
CA GLU A 210 -1.70 17.98 -7.68
C GLU A 210 -0.95 17.13 -8.69
N ILE A 211 -1.55 16.02 -9.12
CA ILE A 211 -1.00 15.14 -10.15
C ILE A 211 -0.97 15.86 -11.51
N ALA A 212 -2.05 16.54 -11.90
CA ALA A 212 -2.13 17.24 -13.18
C ALA A 212 -1.05 18.31 -13.34
N ARG A 213 -0.72 19.00 -12.23
CA ARG A 213 0.33 20.03 -12.12
C ARG A 213 1.73 19.46 -11.89
N GLY A 214 1.88 18.14 -11.77
CA GLY A 214 3.18 17.49 -11.56
C GLY A 214 3.79 17.72 -10.17
N ARG A 215 2.98 18.08 -9.17
CA ARG A 215 3.44 18.27 -7.77
C ARG A 215 3.32 17.00 -6.93
N ALA A 216 2.61 16.00 -7.44
CA ALA A 216 2.46 14.69 -6.81
C ALA A 216 2.36 13.57 -7.84
N ILE A 217 2.66 12.35 -7.41
CA ILE A 217 2.61 11.13 -8.24
C ILE A 217 1.96 9.98 -7.47
N ILE A 218 1.35 9.05 -8.20
CA ILE A 218 0.89 7.76 -7.70
C ILE A 218 1.64 6.66 -8.49
N PRO A 219 2.66 6.01 -7.91
CA PRO A 219 3.53 5.04 -8.62
C PRO A 219 2.85 3.68 -8.80
N ASN A 220 1.95 3.59 -9.78
CA ASN A 220 0.98 2.51 -9.87
C ASN A 220 0.95 1.84 -11.26
N ASN A 221 2.02 1.09 -11.58
CA ASN A 221 2.13 0.33 -12.83
C ASN A 221 0.89 -0.57 -13.06
N ILE A 222 0.40 -0.64 -14.29
CA ILE A 222 -0.74 -1.48 -14.70
C ILE A 222 -0.46 -2.98 -14.53
N ASN A 223 0.81 -3.38 -14.47
CA ASN A 223 1.24 -4.76 -14.23
C ASN A 223 1.51 -5.08 -12.75
N HIS A 224 1.21 -4.16 -11.83
CA HIS A 224 1.30 -4.36 -10.38
C HIS A 224 -0.08 -4.17 -9.73
N PRO A 225 -1.10 -4.97 -10.11
CA PRO A 225 -2.47 -4.78 -9.65
C PRO A 225 -2.67 -5.12 -8.17
N GLU A 226 -1.71 -5.75 -7.52
CA GLU A 226 -1.69 -6.08 -6.08
C GLU A 226 -1.41 -4.85 -5.21
N SER A 227 -0.84 -3.80 -5.80
CA SER A 227 -0.48 -2.57 -5.09
C SER A 227 -1.70 -1.90 -4.45
N GLU A 228 -1.57 -1.57 -3.17
CA GLU A 228 -2.45 -0.61 -2.49
C GLU A 228 -1.97 0.81 -2.83
N PRO A 229 -2.75 1.63 -3.56
CA PRO A 229 -2.30 2.95 -3.99
C PRO A 229 -1.82 3.85 -2.85
N MET A 230 -0.77 4.61 -3.12
CA MET A 230 -0.23 5.66 -2.25
C MET A 230 0.21 6.86 -3.10
N ILE A 231 0.31 8.04 -2.47
CA ILE A 231 0.68 9.29 -3.15
C ILE A 231 1.95 9.90 -2.54
N ILE A 232 2.82 10.37 -3.42
CA ILE A 232 4.06 11.08 -3.07
C ILE A 232 3.93 12.50 -3.57
N GLY A 233 4.03 13.48 -2.68
CA GLY A 233 4.01 14.90 -3.01
C GLY A 233 4.12 15.77 -1.77
N ARG A 234 4.54 17.03 -1.94
CA ARG A 234 4.82 17.95 -0.82
C ARG A 234 3.60 18.23 0.07
N ASN A 235 2.39 18.16 -0.48
CA ASN A 235 1.15 18.51 0.22
C ASN A 235 0.44 17.31 0.86
N PHE A 236 1.16 16.19 1.00
CA PHE A 236 0.69 14.91 1.55
C PHE A 236 1.57 14.50 2.72
N LEU A 237 1.22 13.41 3.42
CA LEU A 237 2.08 12.83 4.45
C LEU A 237 3.47 12.52 3.84
N THR A 238 4.54 12.81 4.58
CA THR A 238 5.90 12.40 4.18
C THR A 238 5.95 10.88 4.08
N LYS A 239 6.51 10.38 2.97
CA LYS A 239 6.63 8.95 2.68
C LYS A 239 8.07 8.49 2.83
N ILE A 240 8.26 7.24 3.24
CA ILE A 240 9.58 6.62 3.42
C ILE A 240 9.76 5.41 2.51
N ASN A 241 10.98 5.20 2.03
CA ASN A 241 11.36 4.07 1.20
C ASN A 241 12.34 3.19 1.98
N ALA A 242 12.20 1.87 1.84
CA ALA A 242 13.21 0.92 2.28
C ALA A 242 13.90 0.27 1.08
N ASN A 243 15.20 0.08 1.17
CA ASN A 243 15.96 -0.65 0.18
C ASN A 243 16.14 -2.09 0.64
N ILE A 244 15.82 -3.04 -0.23
CA ILE A 244 16.12 -4.46 -0.09
C ILE A 244 17.02 -4.88 -1.26
N GLY A 245 17.37 -6.16 -1.34
CA GLY A 245 18.12 -6.69 -2.46
C GLY A 245 19.17 -7.69 -2.05
N ASN A 246 19.43 -8.61 -2.97
CA ASN A 246 20.47 -9.62 -2.85
C ASN A 246 21.82 -9.08 -3.36
N SER A 247 22.91 -9.66 -2.87
CA SER A 247 24.25 -9.34 -3.34
C SER A 247 24.95 -10.59 -3.83
N ALA A 248 26.02 -10.42 -4.61
CA ALA A 248 26.88 -11.53 -5.01
C ALA A 248 27.50 -12.29 -3.80
N LEU A 249 27.53 -11.66 -2.62
CA LEU A 249 28.14 -12.16 -1.40
C LEU A 249 27.12 -12.80 -0.43
N GLY A 250 25.82 -12.66 -0.68
CA GLY A 250 24.80 -13.23 0.19
C GLY A 250 23.39 -12.72 -0.08
N SER A 251 22.44 -13.47 0.48
CA SER A 251 20.98 -13.37 0.43
C SER A 251 20.24 -14.28 -0.55
N SER A 252 19.08 -14.77 -0.10
CA SER A 252 18.22 -15.73 -0.78
C SER A 252 16.84 -15.12 -1.05
N ILE A 253 16.05 -15.71 -1.96
CA ILE A 253 14.69 -15.23 -2.27
C ILE A 253 13.82 -15.16 -1.00
N GLN A 254 13.95 -16.13 -0.10
CA GLN A 254 13.23 -16.17 1.17
C GLN A 254 13.56 -14.94 2.03
N GLU A 255 14.85 -14.62 2.18
CA GLU A 255 15.30 -13.44 2.94
C GLU A 255 14.84 -12.13 2.30
N GLU A 256 14.78 -12.04 0.96
CA GLU A 256 14.23 -10.85 0.28
C GLU A 256 12.74 -10.65 0.57
N VAL A 257 11.96 -11.74 0.56
CA VAL A 257 10.53 -11.70 0.92
C VAL A 257 10.36 -11.27 2.37
N GLU A 258 11.19 -11.77 3.29
CA GLU A 258 11.18 -11.38 4.71
C GLU A 258 11.55 -9.91 4.90
N LYS A 259 12.60 -9.43 4.25
CA LYS A 259 12.99 -8.00 4.28
C LYS A 259 11.87 -7.10 3.77
N MET A 260 11.20 -7.51 2.68
CA MET A 260 10.07 -6.78 2.12
C MET A 260 8.89 -6.72 3.10
N THR A 261 8.44 -7.86 3.63
CA THR A 261 7.30 -7.90 4.56
C THR A 261 7.60 -7.18 5.87
N TRP A 262 8.83 -7.30 6.37
CA TRP A 262 9.27 -6.59 7.57
C TRP A 262 9.32 -5.08 7.37
N SER A 263 9.81 -4.63 6.21
CA SER A 263 9.85 -3.20 5.87
C SER A 263 8.45 -2.57 5.90
N ILE A 264 7.50 -3.15 5.17
CA ILE A 264 6.16 -2.59 5.06
C ILE A 264 5.39 -2.69 6.38
N ARG A 265 5.68 -3.72 7.21
CA ARG A 265 5.14 -3.86 8.57
C ARG A 265 5.48 -2.68 9.46
N TRP A 266 6.70 -2.15 9.35
CA TRP A 266 7.19 -1.04 10.17
C TRP A 266 7.05 0.34 9.52
N GLY A 267 6.30 0.42 8.42
CA GLY A 267 5.92 1.70 7.81
C GLY A 267 6.68 2.07 6.54
N GLY A 268 7.44 1.16 5.93
CA GLY A 268 7.97 1.36 4.58
C GLY A 268 6.82 1.58 3.58
N ASP A 269 6.64 2.81 3.10
CA ASP A 269 5.58 3.13 2.12
C ASP A 269 5.90 2.57 0.73
N THR A 270 7.19 2.49 0.42
CA THR A 270 7.72 1.94 -0.83
C THR A 270 8.94 1.09 -0.53
N VAL A 271 9.18 0.10 -1.39
CA VAL A 271 10.34 -0.79 -1.29
C VAL A 271 11.03 -0.80 -2.64
N MET A 272 12.35 -0.65 -2.63
CA MET A 272 13.19 -0.73 -3.82
C MET A 272 14.07 -1.97 -3.74
N ASP A 273 13.95 -2.84 -4.73
CA ASP A 273 14.87 -3.97 -4.91
C ASP A 273 16.13 -3.48 -5.64
N LEU A 274 17.27 -3.50 -4.93
CA LEU A 274 18.59 -3.12 -5.42
C LEU A 274 19.49 -4.34 -5.63
N SER A 275 18.90 -5.51 -5.91
CA SER A 275 19.62 -6.75 -6.16
C SER A 275 20.66 -6.62 -7.27
N THR A 276 21.86 -7.13 -7.01
CA THR A 276 23.00 -7.14 -7.96
C THR A 276 23.52 -8.54 -8.26
N GLY A 277 22.98 -9.57 -7.59
CA GLY A 277 23.45 -10.94 -7.66
C GLY A 277 22.80 -11.78 -8.77
N LYS A 278 22.76 -13.09 -8.54
CA LYS A 278 22.04 -14.02 -9.43
C LYS A 278 20.53 -13.91 -9.19
N ASN A 279 19.73 -14.33 -10.18
CA ASN A 279 18.27 -14.45 -10.08
C ASN A 279 17.54 -13.18 -9.64
N ILE A 280 17.91 -12.03 -10.24
CA ILE A 280 17.24 -10.73 -10.03
C ILE A 280 15.80 -10.73 -10.61
N HIS A 281 15.54 -11.57 -11.62
CA HIS A 281 14.25 -11.66 -12.33
C HIS A 281 13.63 -13.03 -12.13
#